data_AF-A0A3N1LYX0-F1
#
_entry.id   AF-A0A3N1LYX0-F1
#
_cell.length_a   1.000
_cell.length_b   1.000
_cell.length_c   1.000
_cell.angle_alpha   90.00
_cell.angle_beta   90.00
_cell.angle_gamma   90.00
#
_symmetry.space_group_name_H-M   'P 1'
#
loop_
_entity.id
_entity.type
_entity.pdbx_description
1 polymer ?
#
loop_
_entity_poly.entity_id
_entity_poly.type
_entity_poly.pdbx_seq_one_letter_code
_entity_poly.pdbx_strand_id
1 'polypeptide(L)' 'MADDLKDRGAADRARVNVNEDHELHYWTERFGVSRQRLRAAVKKVGPMAADVQKELAGQ' A
#
# COMPACT_ATOMS: atom_id res chain seq x y z
N MET A 1 -1.03 -29.81 13.65
CA MET A 1 -1.10 -29.06 12.38
C MET A 1 -0.66 -27.64 12.68
N ALA A 2 0.57 -27.30 12.30
CA ALA A 2 1.11 -25.96 12.37
C ALA A 2 0.89 -25.34 10.99
N ASP A 3 0.00 -24.35 10.88
CA ASP A 3 -0.12 -23.59 9.64
C ASP A 3 1.11 -22.68 9.59
N ASP A 4 2.07 -23.04 8.74
CA ASP A 4 3.20 -22.22 8.34
C ASP A 4 2.67 -20.93 7.68
N LEU A 5 2.23 -19.99 8.50
CA LEU A 5 1.86 -18.62 8.13
C LEU A 5 3.06 -17.78 7.65
N LYS A 6 4.22 -18.42 7.43
CA LYS A 6 5.44 -17.77 6.97
C LYS A 6 5.50 -17.58 5.46
N ASP A 7 4.71 -18.33 4.67
CA ASP A 7 4.75 -18.25 3.20
C ASP A 7 3.56 -17.53 2.54
N ARG A 8 2.49 -17.20 3.28
CA ARG A 8 1.29 -16.59 2.65
C ARG A 8 1.36 -15.06 2.44
N GLY A 9 2.34 -14.35 2.99
CA GLY A 9 2.15 -12.91 3.25
C GLY A 9 2.87 -11.89 2.36
N ALA A 10 3.83 -12.28 1.52
CA ALA A 10 4.62 -11.29 0.78
C ALA A 10 3.82 -10.63 -0.35
N ALA A 11 2.95 -11.40 -1.01
CA ALA A 11 2.09 -10.89 -2.08
C ALA A 11 0.88 -10.10 -1.54
N ASP A 12 0.32 -10.48 -0.39
CA ASP A 12 -0.81 -9.76 0.22
C ASP A 12 -0.40 -8.41 0.83
N ARG A 13 0.82 -8.31 1.41
CA ARG A 13 1.36 -7.04 1.93
C ARG A 13 1.79 -6.05 0.86
N ALA A 14 1.65 -6.38 -0.42
CA ALA A 14 2.02 -5.52 -1.54
C ALA A 14 0.87 -4.61 -2.01
N ARG A 15 -0.33 -4.72 -1.44
CA ARG A 15 -1.48 -3.88 -1.80
C ARG A 15 -1.72 -2.80 -0.74
N VAL A 16 -2.12 -1.62 -1.21
CA VAL A 16 -2.53 -0.47 -0.41
C VAL A 16 -4.05 -0.45 -0.38
N ASN A 17 -4.64 -0.85 0.75
CA ASN A 17 -6.08 -0.68 0.94
C ASN A 17 -6.39 0.73 1.45
N VAL A 18 -6.90 1.57 0.56
CA VAL A 18 -7.34 2.92 0.92
C VAL A 18 -8.73 2.97 1.55
N ASN A 19 -9.41 1.82 1.67
CA ASN A 19 -10.70 1.73 2.36
C ASN A 19 -10.54 1.44 3.86
N GLU A 20 -9.37 0.95 4.29
CA GLU A 20 -9.06 0.68 5.69
C GLU A 20 -8.20 1.82 6.26
N ASP A 21 -8.74 2.55 7.25
CA ASP A 21 -8.07 3.76 7.77
C ASP A 21 -6.70 3.47 8.39
N HIS A 22 -6.54 2.29 9.01
CA HIS A 22 -5.29 1.86 9.62
C HIS A 22 -4.21 1.55 8.57
N GLU A 23 -4.57 0.89 7.46
CA GLU A 23 -3.66 0.66 6.33
C GLU A 23 -3.29 1.98 5.66
N LEU A 24 -4.27 2.86 5.49
CA LEU A 24 -4.06 4.17 4.89
C LEU A 24 -3.06 4.98 5.73
N HIS A 25 -3.20 4.96 7.06
CA HIS A 25 -2.25 5.60 7.96
C HIS A 25 -0.85 5.00 7.81
N TYR A 26 -0.74 3.66 7.89
CA TYR A 26 0.52 2.95 7.73
C TYR A 26 1.24 3.30 6.41
N TRP A 27 0.52 3.29 5.30
CA TRP A 27 1.08 3.61 3.98
C TRP A 27 1.39 5.10 3.81
N THR A 28 0.60 6.00 4.41
CA THR A 28 0.94 7.44 4.42
C THR A 28 2.21 7.73 5.18
N GLU A 29 2.44 7.07 6.32
CA GLU A 29 3.69 7.19 7.06
C GLU A 29 4.86 6.57 6.28
N ARG A 30 4.64 5.39 5.68
CA ARG A 30 5.68 4.69 4.92
C ARG A 30 6.13 5.45 3.68
N PHE A 31 5.20 6.06 2.95
CA PHE A 31 5.50 6.84 1.76
C PHE A 31 5.76 8.33 2.06
N GLY A 32 5.49 8.79 3.28
CA GLY A 32 5.63 10.19 3.67
C GLY A 32 4.66 11.12 2.92
N VAL A 33 3.47 10.64 2.56
CA VAL A 33 2.49 11.40 1.77
C VAL A 33 1.16 11.56 2.51
N SER A 34 0.34 12.52 2.10
CA SER A 34 -1.00 12.68 2.68
C SER A 34 -1.96 11.57 2.22
N ARG A 35 -3.02 11.34 3.02
CA ARG A 35 -4.09 10.36 2.73
C ARG A 35 -4.72 10.57 1.35
N GLN A 36 -4.92 11.82 0.96
CA GLN A 36 -5.44 12.19 -0.36
C GLN A 36 -4.47 11.82 -1.48
N ARG A 37 -3.17 12.09 -1.30
CA ARG A 37 -2.15 11.81 -2.32
C ARG A 37 -1.98 10.32 -2.52
N LEU A 38 -2.04 9.54 -1.44
CA LEU A 38 -2.06 8.08 -1.49
C LEU A 38 -3.28 7.55 -2.26
N ARG A 39 -4.48 8.05 -1.94
CA ARG A 39 -5.72 7.68 -2.67
C ARG A 39 -5.67 8.03 -4.15
N ALA A 40 -5.14 9.20 -4.49
CA ALA A 40 -4.99 9.62 -5.88
C ALA A 40 -4.00 8.73 -6.64
N ALA A 41 -2.85 8.41 -6.04
CA ALA A 41 -1.87 7.49 -6.61
C ALA A 41 -2.49 6.10 -6.82
N VAL A 42 -3.13 5.52 -5.79
CA VAL A 42 -3.81 4.23 -5.88
C VAL A 42 -4.89 4.21 -6.97
N LYS A 43 -5.65 5.30 -7.12
CA LYS A 43 -6.66 5.41 -8.20
C LYS A 43 -6.03 5.48 -9.59
N LYS A 44 -4.81 6.02 -9.70
CA LYS A 44 -4.11 6.22 -10.98
C LYS A 44 -3.36 4.97 -11.44
N VAL A 45 -2.63 4.31 -10.54
CA VAL A 45 -1.76 3.15 -10.88
C VAL A 45 -2.26 1.82 -10.33
N GLY A 46 -3.33 1.82 -9.55
CA GLY A 46 -3.88 0.65 -8.88
C GLY A 46 -3.41 0.50 -7.43
N PRO A 47 -3.94 -0.48 -6.68
CA PRO A 47 -3.62 -0.68 -5.28
C PRO A 47 -2.22 -1.23 -5.04
N MET A 48 -1.41 -1.50 -6.06
CA MET A 48 -0.07 -2.05 -5.85
C MET A 48 0.87 -1.02 -5.24
N ALA A 49 1.38 -1.30 -4.04
CA ALA A 49 2.29 -0.44 -3.30
C ALA A 49 3.56 -0.09 -4.10
N ALA A 50 4.08 -1.03 -4.89
CA ALA A 50 5.23 -0.78 -5.76
C ALA A 50 4.95 0.27 -6.84
N ASP A 51 3.76 0.20 -7.47
CA ASP A 51 3.37 1.16 -8.50
C ASP A 51 3.03 2.51 -7.88
N VAL A 52 2.32 2.51 -6.75
CA VAL A 52 2.02 3.71 -5.95
C VAL A 52 3.32 4.41 -5.53
N GLN A 53 4.30 3.68 -5.03
CA GLN A 53 5.59 4.23 -4.64
C GLN A 53 6.32 4.84 -5.84
N LYS A 54 6.33 4.17 -7.00
CA LYS A 54 6.94 4.71 -8.23
C LYS A 54 6.24 6.00 -8.69
N GLU A 55 4.92 6.03 -8.66
CA GLU A 55 4.13 7.22 -9.00
C GLU A 55 4.41 8.38 -8.03
N LEU A 56 4.56 8.10 -6.73
CA LEU A 56 4.85 9.11 -5.71
C LEU A 56 6.33 9.57 -5.73
N ALA A 57 7.26 8.71 -6.12
CA ALA A 57 8.69 9.02 -6.21
C ALA A 57 9.08 9.73 -7.51
N GLY A 58 8.24 9.68 -8.55
CA GLY A 58 8.46 10.33 -9.84
C GLY A 58 7.85 11.73 -9.97
N GLN A 59 7.31 12.31 -8.89
CA GLN A 59 6.78 13.68 -8.82
C GLN A 59 7.77 14.61 -8.12
#